data_AF-A0AAW0EHQ1-F1
#
_entry.id   AF-A0AAW0EHQ1-F1
#
_cell.length_a   1.000
_cell.length_b   1.000
_cell.length_c   1.000
_cell.angle_alpha   90.00
_cell.angle_beta   90.00
_cell.angle_gamma   90.00
#
_symmetry.space_group_name_H-M   'P 1'
#
loop_
_entity.id
_entity.type
_entity.pdbx_description
1 polymer ?
#
loop_
_entity_poly.entity_id
_entity_poly.type
_entity_poly.pdbx_seq_one_letter_code
_entity_poly.pdbx_strand_id
1 'polypeptide(L)'
;IVIGANTDSLYTRLMHLIGAPHLTTPHSSEYLHNHHRVKHQAVIEEAIAEWTSRRSVDEVERKLREAGVPVGRVVSVREIVDGGAEGEVEGERMGGVGEQVKARGAVREVWVPHANAESDVKNESANGWALKMPSTFPVLEGVDPAPRWAGPDLGTHTDEVLMGELLGLGEEEVRRLREGGIVG
;
A
#
# COMPACT_ATOMS: atom_id res chain seq x y z
N ILE A 1 -2.86 -7.27 -13.01
CA ILE A 1 -2.48 -8.35 -12.05
C ILE A 1 -0.97 -8.54 -12.09
N VAL A 2 -0.40 -9.14 -11.05
CA VAL A 2 1.00 -9.60 -10.97
C VAL A 2 0.98 -11.11 -10.82
N ILE A 3 1.75 -11.83 -11.64
CA ILE A 3 1.82 -13.29 -11.63
C ILE A 3 3.23 -13.69 -11.17
N GLY A 4 3.31 -14.53 -10.14
CA GLY A 4 4.58 -15.06 -9.63
C GLY A 4 4.83 -16.47 -10.16
N ALA A 5 5.72 -16.61 -11.15
CA ALA A 5 6.05 -17.89 -11.78
C ALA A 5 7.56 -18.09 -12.02
N ASN A 6 8.37 -17.72 -11.02
CA ASN A 6 9.83 -17.66 -11.18
C ASN A 6 10.52 -19.03 -11.12
N THR A 7 9.90 -20.01 -10.45
CA THR A 7 10.43 -21.39 -10.39
C THR A 7 9.97 -22.20 -11.60
N ASP A 8 10.75 -23.22 -11.97
CA ASP A 8 10.47 -24.05 -13.15
C ASP A 8 9.11 -24.78 -13.04
N SER A 9 8.74 -25.22 -11.83
CA SER A 9 7.45 -25.87 -11.58
C SER A 9 6.26 -24.90 -11.72
N LEU A 10 6.39 -23.66 -11.21
CA LEU A 10 5.35 -22.65 -11.34
C LEU A 10 5.18 -22.20 -12.79
N TYR A 11 6.30 -21.98 -13.49
CA TYR A 11 6.31 -21.65 -14.91
C TYR A 11 5.60 -22.73 -15.74
N THR A 12 5.94 -24.00 -15.52
CA THR A 12 5.34 -25.12 -16.25
C THR A 12 3.83 -25.14 -16.06
N ARG A 13 3.34 -25.05 -14.81
CA ARG A 13 1.89 -24.99 -14.55
C ARG A 13 1.21 -23.78 -15.18
N LEU A 14 1.86 -22.61 -15.16
CA LEU A 14 1.34 -21.41 -15.83
C LEU A 14 1.17 -21.64 -17.33
N MET A 15 2.22 -22.15 -17.99
CA MET A 15 2.18 -22.42 -19.44
C MET A 15 1.11 -23.46 -19.81
N HIS A 16 0.95 -24.52 -19.00
CA HIS A 16 -0.15 -25.47 -19.19
C HIS A 16 -1.53 -24.82 -19.02
N LEU A 17 -1.72 -23.99 -17.99
CA LEU A 17 -2.98 -23.29 -17.73
C LEU A 17 -3.36 -22.36 -18.88
N ILE A 18 -2.40 -21.64 -19.46
CA ILE A 18 -2.67 -20.69 -20.53
C ILE A 18 -2.79 -21.35 -21.92
N GLY A 19 -2.65 -22.68 -22.00
CA GLY A 19 -2.72 -23.42 -23.26
C GLY A 19 -1.46 -23.35 -24.11
N ALA A 20 -0.31 -23.02 -23.51
CA ALA A 20 0.99 -22.93 -24.17
C ALA A 20 2.01 -23.99 -23.68
N PRO A 21 1.66 -25.29 -23.59
CA PRO A 21 2.59 -26.32 -23.12
C PRO A 21 3.79 -26.54 -24.05
N HIS A 22 3.72 -26.04 -25.29
CA HIS A 22 4.84 -26.05 -26.23
C HIS A 22 5.99 -25.11 -25.79
N LEU A 23 5.70 -24.14 -24.92
CA LEU A 23 6.70 -23.26 -24.28
C LEU A 23 7.28 -23.88 -23.00
N THR A 24 7.20 -25.20 -22.82
CA THR A 24 7.79 -25.90 -21.66
C THR A 24 8.62 -27.09 -22.12
N THR A 25 9.36 -27.68 -21.19
CA THR A 25 9.87 -29.05 -21.37
C THR A 25 8.73 -30.07 -21.22
N PRO A 26 8.76 -31.20 -21.94
CA PRO A 26 9.85 -31.69 -22.79
C PRO A 26 9.87 -31.12 -24.23
N HIS A 27 8.92 -30.26 -24.60
CA HIS A 27 8.76 -29.78 -25.99
C HIS A 27 9.96 -28.96 -26.48
N SER A 28 10.62 -28.18 -25.62
CA SER A 28 11.90 -27.55 -25.94
C SER A 28 12.76 -27.36 -24.69
N SER A 29 14.06 -27.67 -24.79
CA SER A 29 15.06 -27.40 -23.76
C SER A 29 15.31 -25.90 -23.54
N GLU A 30 14.89 -25.06 -24.50
CA GLU A 30 14.98 -23.59 -24.45
C GLU A 30 14.08 -22.96 -23.36
N TYR A 31 13.22 -23.75 -22.71
CA TYR A 31 12.36 -23.27 -21.63
C TYR A 31 12.61 -23.94 -20.27
N LEU A 32 13.58 -24.87 -20.20
CA LEU A 32 13.83 -25.72 -19.03
C LEU A 32 14.10 -24.90 -17.76
N HIS A 33 15.02 -23.93 -17.84
CA HIS A 33 15.45 -23.12 -16.70
C HIS A 33 15.26 -21.62 -16.96
N ASN A 34 15.22 -20.83 -15.90
CA ASN A 34 14.94 -19.40 -15.97
C ASN A 34 15.85 -18.65 -16.97
N HIS A 35 17.16 -18.94 -16.95
CA HIS A 35 18.12 -18.28 -17.84
C HIS A 35 17.94 -18.64 -19.32
N HIS A 36 17.28 -19.77 -19.64
CA HIS A 36 16.85 -20.06 -21.00
C HIS A 36 15.63 -19.18 -21.35
N ARG A 37 14.62 -19.15 -20.46
CA ARG A 37 13.37 -18.40 -20.64
C ARG A 37 13.58 -16.90 -20.82
N VAL A 38 14.56 -16.30 -20.13
CA VAL A 38 14.90 -14.87 -20.29
C VAL A 38 15.21 -14.52 -21.75
N LYS A 39 15.83 -15.43 -22.52
CA LYS A 39 16.13 -15.21 -23.94
C LYS A 39 14.88 -15.21 -24.83
N HIS A 40 13.79 -15.81 -24.35
CA HIS A 40 12.51 -15.95 -25.04
C HIS A 40 11.40 -15.16 -24.34
N GLN A 41 11.76 -14.18 -23.50
CA GLN A 41 10.82 -13.43 -22.66
C GLN A 41 9.67 -12.83 -23.47
N ALA A 42 9.96 -12.23 -24.62
CA ALA A 42 8.94 -11.62 -25.47
C ALA A 42 7.83 -12.61 -25.90
N VAL A 43 8.22 -13.83 -26.31
CA VAL A 43 7.28 -14.88 -26.73
C VAL A 43 6.42 -15.36 -25.56
N ILE A 44 7.04 -15.51 -24.39
CA ILE A 44 6.36 -15.92 -23.15
C ILE A 44 5.37 -14.83 -22.70
N GLU A 45 5.80 -13.57 -22.70
CA GLU A 45 4.96 -12.43 -22.34
C GLU A 45 3.79 -12.27 -23.29
N GLU A 46 3.99 -12.46 -24.60
CA GLU A 46 2.93 -12.43 -25.60
C GLU A 46 1.87 -13.51 -25.33
N ALA A 47 2.28 -14.75 -25.06
CA ALA A 47 1.34 -15.83 -24.73
C ALA A 47 0.55 -15.53 -23.44
N ILE A 48 1.20 -15.00 -22.41
CA ILE A 48 0.53 -14.59 -21.16
C ILE A 48 -0.43 -13.41 -21.43
N ALA A 49 -0.02 -12.42 -22.23
CA ALA A 49 -0.83 -11.25 -22.57
C ALA A 49 -2.06 -11.64 -23.40
N GLU A 50 -1.90 -12.52 -24.40
CA GLU A 50 -3.03 -13.04 -25.20
C GLU A 50 -4.05 -13.74 -24.30
N TRP A 51 -3.58 -14.59 -23.38
CA TRP A 51 -4.48 -15.32 -22.49
C TRP A 51 -5.17 -14.41 -21.46
N THR A 52 -4.44 -13.46 -20.87
CA THR A 52 -4.99 -12.56 -19.84
C THR A 52 -5.92 -11.49 -20.42
N SER A 53 -5.64 -10.95 -21.61
CA SER A 53 -6.46 -9.90 -22.25
C SER A 53 -7.86 -10.34 -22.64
N ARG A 54 -8.09 -11.64 -22.80
CA ARG A 54 -9.39 -12.22 -23.16
C ARG A 54 -10.32 -12.48 -21.97
N ARG A 55 -9.90 -12.13 -20.75
CA ARG A 55 -10.55 -12.54 -19.50
C ARG A 55 -10.66 -11.38 -18.53
N SER A 56 -11.64 -11.46 -17.62
CA SER A 56 -11.72 -10.51 -16.53
C SER A 56 -10.60 -10.76 -15.51
N VAL A 57 -10.27 -9.73 -14.72
CA VAL A 57 -9.28 -9.85 -13.64
C VAL A 57 -9.67 -10.94 -12.63
N ASP A 58 -10.96 -11.03 -12.30
CA ASP A 58 -11.49 -12.03 -11.37
C ASP A 58 -11.33 -13.45 -11.92
N GLU A 59 -11.65 -13.66 -13.20
CA GLU A 59 -11.51 -14.97 -13.85
C GLU A 59 -10.04 -15.39 -13.90
N VAL A 60 -9.14 -14.48 -14.25
CA VAL A 60 -7.70 -14.77 -14.29
C VAL A 60 -7.18 -15.13 -12.90
N GLU A 61 -7.51 -14.33 -11.89
CA GLU A 61 -7.08 -14.59 -10.52
C GLU A 61 -7.56 -15.96 -10.03
N ARG A 62 -8.84 -16.27 -10.24
CA ARG A 62 -9.43 -17.56 -9.86
C ARG A 62 -8.69 -18.72 -10.53
N LYS A 63 -8.52 -18.67 -11.86
CA LYS A 63 -7.83 -19.72 -12.62
C LYS A 63 -6.37 -19.92 -12.19
N LEU A 64 -5.66 -18.83 -11.91
CA LEU A 64 -4.29 -18.92 -11.41
C LEU A 64 -4.23 -19.53 -10.00
N ARG A 65 -5.14 -19.13 -9.10
CA ARG A 65 -5.25 -19.72 -7.74
C ARG A 65 -5.60 -21.20 -7.78
N GLU A 66 -6.54 -21.62 -8.62
CA GLU A 66 -6.91 -23.02 -8.83
C GLU A 66 -5.74 -23.85 -9.37
N ALA A 67 -4.96 -23.28 -10.29
CA ALA A 67 -3.72 -23.89 -10.77
C ALA A 67 -2.57 -23.82 -9.73
N GLY A 68 -2.82 -23.21 -8.57
CA GLY A 68 -1.88 -22.95 -7.48
C GLY A 68 -0.79 -21.93 -7.80
N VAL A 69 -0.90 -21.18 -8.90
CA VAL A 69 0.09 -20.18 -9.35
C VAL A 69 -0.12 -18.89 -8.54
N PRO A 70 0.90 -18.40 -7.81
CA PRO A 70 0.80 -17.15 -7.06
C PRO A 70 0.38 -15.98 -7.96
N VAL A 71 -0.62 -15.24 -7.53
CA VAL A 71 -1.15 -14.08 -8.24
C VAL A 71 -1.57 -12.99 -7.24
N GLY A 72 -1.33 -11.74 -7.60
CA GLY A 72 -1.80 -10.56 -6.86
C GLY A 72 -2.50 -9.56 -7.78
N ARG A 73 -3.45 -8.80 -7.24
CA ARG A 73 -4.05 -7.68 -7.97
C ARG A 73 -3.10 -6.49 -7.99
N VAL A 74 -3.11 -5.75 -9.10
CA VAL A 74 -2.57 -4.39 -9.14
C VAL A 74 -3.72 -3.50 -8.71
N VAL A 75 -3.54 -2.75 -7.63
CA VAL A 75 -4.59 -1.92 -7.03
C VAL A 75 -4.14 -0.49 -6.93
N SER A 76 -5.09 0.41 -7.11
CA SER A 76 -4.91 1.85 -6.95
C SER A 76 -4.92 2.26 -5.48
N VAL A 77 -4.36 3.45 -5.20
CA VAL A 77 -4.42 4.06 -3.87
C VAL A 77 -5.87 4.20 -3.39
N ARG A 78 -6.79 4.57 -4.28
CA ARG A 78 -8.22 4.68 -3.96
C ARG A 78 -8.79 3.35 -3.48
N GLU A 79 -8.47 2.25 -4.15
CA GLU A 79 -8.94 0.92 -3.73
C GLU A 79 -8.36 0.49 -2.38
N ILE A 80 -7.09 0.80 -2.13
CA ILE A 80 -6.46 0.54 -0.82
C ILE A 80 -7.15 1.33 0.30
N VAL A 81 -7.42 2.61 0.06
CA VAL A 81 -7.83 3.58 1.07
C VAL A 81 -9.35 3.59 1.33
N ASP A 82 -10.16 3.31 0.30
CA ASP A 82 -11.62 3.40 0.40
C ASP A 82 -12.30 2.02 0.50
N GLY A 83 -11.64 0.93 0.05
CA GLY A 83 -12.24 -0.40 0.08
C GLY A 83 -11.99 -1.24 -1.16
N GLY A 84 -11.83 -0.58 -2.32
CA GLY A 84 -11.87 -1.22 -3.62
C GLY A 84 -13.27 -1.74 -3.96
N ALA A 85 -13.53 -2.01 -5.23
CA ALA A 85 -14.79 -2.64 -5.62
C ALA A 85 -14.82 -4.08 -5.08
N GLU A 86 -15.91 -4.44 -4.40
CA GLU A 86 -16.23 -5.81 -4.05
C GLU A 86 -16.42 -6.60 -5.36
N GLY A 87 -15.66 -7.68 -5.54
CA GLY A 87 -15.89 -8.65 -6.61
C GLY A 87 -16.62 -9.85 -6.02
N GLU A 88 -17.80 -10.17 -6.53
CA GLU A 88 -18.49 -11.43 -6.20
C GLU A 88 -18.01 -12.52 -7.16
N VAL A 89 -17.48 -13.61 -6.63
CA VAL A 89 -17.21 -14.83 -7.41
C VAL A 89 -17.88 -16.00 -6.71
N GLU A 90 -18.89 -16.58 -7.38
CA GLU A 90 -19.54 -17.86 -7.01
C GLU A 90 -19.96 -18.00 -5.53
N GLY A 91 -20.51 -16.94 -4.93
CA GLY A 91 -21.11 -17.00 -3.59
C GLY A 91 -20.12 -16.94 -2.42
N GLU A 92 -18.81 -16.87 -2.70
CA GLU A 92 -17.79 -16.56 -1.69
C GLU A 92 -17.36 -15.09 -1.83
N ARG A 93 -17.52 -14.29 -0.76
CA ARG A 93 -16.94 -12.95 -0.69
C ARG A 93 -15.42 -13.07 -0.62
N MET A 94 -14.74 -12.94 -1.74
CA MET A 94 -13.31 -12.65 -1.71
C MET A 94 -13.15 -11.20 -1.26
N GLY A 95 -12.79 -11.01 0.02
CA GLY A 95 -12.56 -9.67 0.55
C GLY A 95 -11.57 -8.90 -0.31
N GLY A 96 -11.99 -7.75 -0.82
CA GLY A 96 -11.17 -6.93 -1.71
C GLY A 96 -9.99 -6.32 -0.97
N VAL A 97 -8.92 -5.95 -1.69
CA VAL A 97 -8.13 -4.71 -1.46
C VAL A 97 -8.22 -4.10 -0.04
N GLY A 98 -9.25 -3.29 0.13
CA GLY A 98 -9.45 -2.52 1.34
C GLY A 98 -10.00 -3.32 2.53
N GLU A 99 -10.62 -4.49 2.35
CA GLU A 99 -11.07 -5.32 3.46
C GLU A 99 -9.88 -5.83 4.29
N GLN A 100 -8.85 -6.43 3.67
CA GLN A 100 -7.66 -6.83 4.44
C GLN A 100 -6.87 -5.64 4.99
N VAL A 101 -6.87 -4.50 4.30
CA VAL A 101 -6.20 -3.27 4.77
C VAL A 101 -6.90 -2.76 6.03
N LYS A 102 -8.24 -2.72 6.02
CA LYS A 102 -9.08 -2.36 7.18
C LYS A 102 -8.92 -3.37 8.31
N ALA A 103 -9.02 -4.68 8.01
CA ALA A 103 -8.91 -5.76 9.00
C ALA A 103 -7.56 -5.78 9.71
N ARG A 104 -6.47 -5.43 9.00
CA ARG A 104 -5.12 -5.31 9.58
C ARG A 104 -4.86 -3.97 10.24
N GLY A 105 -5.81 -3.03 10.17
CA GLY A 105 -5.63 -1.67 10.64
C GLY A 105 -4.46 -0.97 9.96
N ALA A 106 -4.19 -1.31 8.69
CA ALA A 106 -3.02 -0.86 7.95
C ALA A 106 -3.09 0.60 7.52
N VAL A 107 -4.31 1.11 7.33
CA VAL A 107 -4.61 2.53 7.16
C VAL A 107 -5.55 2.92 8.30
N ARG A 108 -5.22 4.01 8.99
CA ARG A 108 -5.97 4.54 10.13
C ARG A 108 -6.36 5.98 9.87
N GLU A 109 -7.52 6.38 10.36
CA GLU A 109 -7.91 7.80 10.38
C GLU A 109 -7.35 8.46 11.64
N VAL A 110 -6.65 9.58 11.43
CA VAL A 110 -6.05 10.41 12.46
C VAL A 110 -6.70 11.78 12.38
N TRP A 111 -7.22 12.26 13.50
CA TRP A 111 -7.82 13.59 13.57
C TRP A 111 -6.75 14.68 13.56
N VAL A 112 -6.91 15.69 12.71
CA VAL A 112 -6.02 16.86 12.62
C VAL A 112 -6.83 18.10 12.95
N PRO A 113 -6.61 18.75 14.11
CA PRO A 113 -7.31 19.98 14.45
C PRO A 113 -6.85 21.14 13.56
N HIS A 114 -7.69 22.16 13.37
CA HIS A 114 -7.23 23.44 12.84
C HIS A 114 -6.50 24.23 13.94
N ALA A 115 -5.47 24.99 13.55
CA ALA A 115 -4.59 25.73 14.47
C ALA A 115 -5.30 26.67 15.48
N ASN A 116 -6.54 27.07 15.20
CA ASN A 116 -7.36 27.96 16.04
C ASN A 116 -8.71 27.35 16.43
N ALA A 117 -8.85 26.02 16.42
CA ALA A 117 -10.10 25.36 16.80
C ALA A 117 -10.36 25.53 18.31
N GLU A 118 -11.35 26.35 18.68
CA GLU A 118 -11.86 26.40 20.05
C GLU A 118 -12.58 25.09 20.39
N SER A 119 -12.33 24.57 21.60
CA SER A 119 -12.77 23.26 22.09
C SER A 119 -14.29 23.03 22.11
N ASP A 120 -15.11 24.07 21.88
CA ASP A 120 -16.57 24.05 22.12
C ASP A 120 -17.46 24.16 20.87
N VAL A 121 -16.91 24.12 19.65
CA VAL A 121 -17.73 24.17 18.42
C VAL A 121 -18.06 22.75 17.94
N LYS A 122 -19.35 22.36 17.99
CA LYS A 122 -19.86 21.03 17.57
C LYS A 122 -19.77 20.73 16.05
N ASN A 123 -18.98 21.47 15.29
CA ASN A 123 -18.88 21.31 13.84
C ASN A 123 -17.51 20.72 13.49
N GLU A 124 -17.48 19.42 13.21
CA GLU A 124 -16.26 18.67 12.87
C GLU A 124 -15.49 19.33 11.71
N SER A 125 -16.18 19.81 10.67
CA SER A 125 -15.53 20.46 9.52
C SER A 125 -14.98 21.87 9.81
N ALA A 126 -15.40 22.51 10.91
CA ALA A 126 -14.88 23.81 11.32
C ALA A 126 -13.65 23.68 12.25
N ASN A 127 -13.47 22.51 12.88
CA ASN A 127 -12.49 22.30 13.95
C ASN A 127 -11.32 21.39 13.54
N GLY A 128 -11.37 20.77 12.36
CA GLY A 128 -10.29 19.94 11.87
C GLY A 128 -10.69 19.10 10.67
N TRP A 129 -9.87 18.09 10.38
CA TRP A 129 -10.09 17.15 9.29
C TRP A 129 -9.53 15.77 9.64
N ALA A 130 -10.11 14.73 9.03
CA ALA A 130 -9.62 13.36 9.17
C ALA A 130 -8.55 13.07 8.11
N LEU A 131 -7.35 12.69 8.56
CA LEU A 131 -6.24 12.28 7.71
C LEU A 131 -6.11 10.75 7.74
N LYS A 132 -6.17 10.10 6.57
CA LYS A 132 -5.85 8.67 6.45
C LYS A 132 -4.34 8.49 6.38
N MET A 133 -3.77 7.78 7.35
CA MET A 133 -2.32 7.54 7.47
C MET A 133 -2.01 6.04 7.51
N PRO A 134 -0.85 5.61 7.00
CA PRO A 134 -0.36 4.25 7.23
C PRO A 134 -0.10 4.02 8.72
N SER A 135 -0.45 2.83 9.20
CA SER A 135 -0.11 2.37 10.54
C SER A 135 1.34 1.88 10.61
N THR A 136 1.83 1.63 11.83
CA THR A 136 3.17 1.09 12.05
C THR A 136 3.25 -0.40 11.68
N PHE A 137 4.35 -0.79 11.01
CA PHE A 137 4.68 -2.18 10.69
C PHE A 137 6.16 -2.47 10.99
N PRO A 138 6.54 -3.67 11.48
CA PRO A 138 5.68 -4.83 11.79
C PRO A 138 4.79 -4.61 13.02
N VAL A 139 3.68 -5.36 13.11
CA VAL A 139 2.83 -5.36 14.30
C VAL A 139 3.49 -6.21 15.38
N LEU A 140 3.76 -5.63 16.54
CA LEU A 140 4.37 -6.30 17.68
C LEU A 140 3.32 -6.52 18.78
N GLU A 141 3.35 -7.70 19.39
CA GLU A 141 2.46 -8.01 20.50
C GLU A 141 2.68 -7.05 21.67
N GLY A 142 1.59 -6.57 22.27
CA GLY A 142 1.62 -5.61 23.38
C GLY A 142 1.93 -4.16 22.98
N VAL A 143 2.14 -3.87 21.69
CA VAL A 143 2.38 -2.51 21.18
C VAL A 143 1.16 -2.05 20.39
N ASP A 144 0.63 -0.87 20.68
CA ASP A 144 -0.37 -0.22 19.82
C ASP A 144 0.33 0.34 18.57
N PRO A 145 0.06 -0.19 17.36
CA PRO A 145 0.69 0.28 16.13
C PRO A 145 0.05 1.57 15.58
N ALA A 146 -1.04 2.06 16.20
CA ALA A 146 -1.79 3.19 15.71
C ALA A 146 -0.95 4.49 15.69
N PRO A 147 -1.00 5.28 14.61
CA PRO A 147 -0.40 6.61 14.59
C PRO A 147 -1.01 7.46 15.72
N ARG A 148 -0.16 7.99 16.59
CA ARG A 148 -0.60 8.75 17.76
C ARG A 148 -1.22 10.10 17.40
N TRP A 149 -0.73 10.75 16.35
CA TRP A 149 -1.11 12.09 15.90
C TRP A 149 -0.47 12.39 14.53
N ALA A 150 -0.96 13.41 13.83
CA ALA A 150 -0.48 13.78 12.48
C ALA A 150 0.75 14.70 12.46
N GLY A 151 1.22 15.14 13.64
CA GLY A 151 2.23 16.19 13.77
C GLY A 151 1.64 17.49 14.33
N PRO A 152 2.50 18.39 14.82
CA PRO A 152 2.04 19.64 15.43
C PRO A 152 1.87 20.68 14.35
N ASP A 153 1.28 21.81 14.72
CA ASP A 153 1.40 22.99 13.88
C ASP A 153 2.85 23.46 13.80
N LEU A 154 3.14 24.25 12.78
CA LEU A 154 4.45 24.85 12.62
C LEU A 154 4.75 25.75 13.82
N GLY A 155 5.87 25.49 14.50
CA GLY A 155 6.34 26.29 15.63
C GLY A 155 5.73 25.96 16.99
N THR A 156 4.88 24.94 17.12
CA THR A 156 4.24 24.57 18.41
C THR A 156 5.24 24.43 19.57
N HIS A 157 6.43 23.90 19.31
CA HIS A 157 7.47 23.68 20.34
C HIS A 157 8.60 24.71 20.28
N THR A 158 8.47 25.78 19.50
CA THR A 158 9.53 26.80 19.34
C THR A 158 9.95 27.37 20.69
N ASP A 159 8.98 27.80 21.49
CA ASP A 159 9.22 28.46 22.78
C ASP A 159 9.75 27.48 23.83
N GLU A 160 9.21 26.26 23.84
CA GLU A 160 9.70 25.16 24.69
C GLU A 160 11.18 24.86 24.41
N VAL A 161 11.57 24.81 23.13
CA VAL A 161 12.95 24.49 22.73
C VAL A 161 13.91 25.64 22.99
N LEU A 162 13.52 26.87 22.64
CA LEU A 162 14.39 28.05 22.77
C LEU A 162 14.55 28.49 24.23
N MET A 163 13.46 28.54 24.99
CA MET A 163 13.46 29.06 26.36
C MET A 163 13.53 27.95 27.43
N GLY A 164 13.19 26.71 27.07
CA GLY A 164 13.29 25.58 27.98
C GLY A 164 14.72 25.08 28.19
N GLU A 165 14.85 23.93 28.85
CA GLU A 165 16.12 23.38 29.32
C GLU A 165 17.11 23.02 28.20
N LEU A 166 16.66 22.95 26.93
CA LEU A 166 17.52 22.58 25.82
C LEU A 166 18.49 23.72 25.42
N LEU A 167 17.98 24.94 25.27
CA LEU A 167 18.77 26.09 24.83
C LEU A 167 18.84 27.22 25.87
N GLY A 168 17.85 27.34 26.74
CA GLY A 168 17.86 28.27 27.87
C GLY A 168 18.01 29.75 27.50
N LEU A 169 17.55 30.14 26.30
CA LEU A 169 17.60 31.53 25.85
C LEU A 169 16.65 32.40 26.69
N GLY A 170 17.09 33.61 27.00
CA GLY A 170 16.23 34.59 27.66
C GLY A 170 15.15 35.14 26.71
N GLU A 171 14.04 35.62 27.27
CA GLU A 171 12.92 36.23 26.52
C GLU A 171 13.39 37.31 25.54
N GLU A 172 14.37 38.12 25.96
CA GLU A 172 14.97 39.20 25.16
C GLU A 172 15.74 38.69 23.93
N GLU A 173 16.31 37.50 24.01
CA GLU A 173 17.04 36.88 22.90
C GLU A 173 16.07 36.29 21.90
N VAL A 174 15.04 35.57 22.38
CA VAL A 174 13.96 35.04 21.54
C VAL A 174 13.20 36.17 20.84
N ARG A 175 12.94 37.29 21.53
CA ARG A 175 12.34 38.48 20.95
C ARG A 175 13.17 39.04 19.79
N ARG A 176 14.49 39.15 19.94
CA ARG A 176 15.39 39.56 18.84
C ARG A 176 15.35 38.59 17.66
N LEU A 177 15.27 37.28 17.92
CA LEU A 177 15.17 36.28 16.86
C LEU A 177 13.85 36.41 16.07
N ARG A 178 12.74 36.70 16.76
CA ARG A 178 11.44 36.97 16.13
C ARG A 178 11.43 38.28 15.34
N GLU A 179 11.93 39.36 15.93
CA GLU A 179 12.06 40.67 15.25
C GLU A 179 12.97 40.57 14.00
N GLY A 180 14.00 39.72 14.06
CA GLY A 180 14.87 39.42 12.93
C GLY A 180 14.30 38.46 11.89
N GLY A 181 13.10 37.91 12.10
CA GLY A 181 12.46 36.93 11.21
C GLY A 181 13.18 35.57 11.15
N ILE A 182 14.03 35.27 12.14
CA ILE A 182 14.80 34.01 12.23
C ILE A 182 13.91 32.88 12.75
N VAL A 183 12.95 33.23 13.63
CA VAL A 183 12.01 32.31 14.24
C VAL A 183 10.60 32.91 14.12
N GLY A 184 9.63 32.08 13.74
CA GLY A 184 8.21 32.44 13.58
C GLY A 184 7.36 32.07 14.79
#